data_AF-A0AAP0MPB5-F1
#
_entry.id   AF-A0AAP0MPB5-F1
#
_cell.length_a   1.000
_cell.length_b   1.000
_cell.length_c   1.000
_cell.angle_alpha   90.00
_cell.angle_beta   90.00
_cell.angle_gamma   90.00
#
_symmetry.space_group_name_H-M   'P 1'
#
loop_
_entity.id
_entity.type
_entity.pdbx_description
1 polymer ?
#
loop_
_entity_poly.entity_id
_entity_poly.type
_entity_poly.pdbx_seq_one_letter_code
_entity_poly.pdbx_strand_id
1 'polypeptide(L)'
;MLRLLASYSFLTCNLATNIKDGSAQRLYGLASVSRYFFPNEDGVSLAPTLLIIQDKVNMDSWYYLKNALLEGSVPHTKAQSGMDAFAAAAKDARMNNLFNQSMHNHTGIIMKENLEIYMGFEGPNQLVDVAGG
;
A
#
# COMPACT_ATOMS: atom_id res chain seq x y z
N MET A 1 14.13 -5.88 13.41
CA MET A 1 13.20 -5.66 12.27
C MET A 1 13.04 -6.92 11.41
N LEU A 2 14.07 -7.44 10.74
CA LEU A 2 13.94 -8.60 9.81
C LEU A 2 13.38 -9.88 10.45
N ARG A 3 13.77 -10.20 11.69
CA ARG A 3 13.21 -11.34 12.45
C ARG A 3 11.69 -11.22 12.68
N LEU A 4 11.20 -10.00 12.90
CA LEU A 4 9.77 -9.74 13.05
C LEU A 4 9.06 -9.96 11.71
N LEU A 5 9.59 -9.36 10.63
CA LEU A 5 9.03 -9.58 9.29
C LEU A 5 9.00 -11.07 8.91
N ALA A 6 10.03 -11.82 9.29
CA ALA A 6 10.07 -13.27 9.08
C ALA A 6 9.03 -14.03 9.92
N SER A 7 8.75 -13.61 11.17
CA SER A 7 7.69 -14.25 11.98
C SER A 7 6.29 -14.03 11.43
N TYR A 8 6.10 -13.03 10.56
CA TYR A 8 4.85 -12.77 9.83
C TYR A 8 4.90 -13.26 8.37
N SER A 9 5.86 -14.13 8.02
CA SER A 9 6.04 -14.67 6.65
C SER A 9 6.26 -13.62 5.55
N PHE A 10 6.62 -12.39 5.93
CA PHE A 10 7.01 -11.36 4.97
C PHE A 10 8.41 -11.63 4.41
N LEU A 11 9.29 -12.21 5.22
CA LEU A 11 10.60 -12.71 4.80
C LEU A 11 10.71 -14.19 5.13
N THR A 12 11.57 -14.91 4.42
CA THR A 12 12.09 -16.20 4.88
C THR A 12 13.25 -15.96 5.85
N CYS A 13 13.47 -16.87 6.80
CA CYS A 13 14.62 -16.82 7.70
C CYS A 13 15.19 -18.23 7.89
N ASN A 14 16.40 -18.44 7.40
CA ASN A 14 17.14 -19.68 7.55
C ASN A 14 18.31 -19.49 8.53
N LEU A 15 18.58 -20.51 9.35
CA LEU A 15 19.76 -20.51 10.21
C LEU A 15 20.89 -21.24 9.48
N ALA A 16 21.99 -20.55 9.21
CA ALA A 16 23.20 -21.10 8.64
C ALA A 16 24.27 -21.20 9.73
N THR A 17 24.87 -22.37 9.88
CA THR A 17 25.99 -22.57 10.81
C THR A 17 27.30 -22.49 10.03
N ASN A 18 28.22 -21.65 10.48
CA ASN A 18 29.56 -21.56 9.91
C ASN A 18 30.37 -22.79 10.35
N ILE A 19 30.87 -23.54 9.38
CA ILE A 19 31.57 -24.82 9.59
C ILE A 19 32.94 -24.60 10.28
N LYS A 20 33.54 -23.41 10.15
CA LYS A 20 34.89 -23.14 10.69
C LYS A 20 34.90 -22.76 12.17
N ASP A 21 33.88 -22.05 12.65
CA ASP A 21 33.84 -21.52 14.03
C ASP A 21 32.57 -21.90 14.81
N GLY A 22 31.65 -22.65 14.20
CA GLY A 22 30.40 -23.10 14.82
C GLY A 22 29.38 -21.97 15.04
N SER A 23 29.65 -20.74 14.57
CA SER A 23 28.75 -19.61 14.76
C SER A 23 27.48 -19.77 13.92
N ALA A 24 26.34 -19.34 14.47
CA ALA A 24 25.06 -19.39 13.78
C ALA A 24 24.66 -17.99 13.25
N GLN A 25 24.34 -17.91 11.97
CA GLN A 25 23.89 -16.72 11.29
C GLN A 25 22.45 -16.89 10.78
N ARG A 26 21.64 -15.83 10.87
CA ARG A 26 20.32 -15.80 10.21
C ARG A 26 20.45 -15.19 8.81
N LEU A 27 20.03 -15.94 7.81
CA LEU A 27 19.95 -15.53 6.42
C LEU A 27 18.48 -15.25 6.09
N TYR A 28 18.20 -14.07 5.55
CA TYR A 28 16.85 -13.67 5.17
C TYR A 28 16.69 -13.65 3.66
N GLY A 29 15.55 -14.13 3.19
CA GLY A 29 15.16 -14.04 1.78
C GLY A 29 13.78 -13.41 1.64
N LEU A 30 13.44 -13.03 0.41
CA LEU A 30 12.10 -12.56 0.09
C LEU A 30 11.12 -13.73 0.14
N ALA A 31 10.00 -13.55 0.85
CA ALA A 31 8.87 -14.48 0.78
C ALA A 31 7.90 -14.06 -0.34
N SER A 32 6.97 -14.94 -0.70
CA SER A 32 6.00 -14.69 -1.78
C SER A 32 5.24 -13.38 -1.62
N VAL A 33 4.81 -13.04 -0.40
CA VAL A 33 4.06 -11.81 -0.10
C VAL A 33 4.91 -10.55 -0.26
N SER A 34 6.22 -10.63 -0.02
CA SER A 34 7.09 -9.44 -0.13
C SER A 34 7.23 -8.96 -1.56
N ARG A 35 7.02 -9.82 -2.56
CA ARG A 35 7.11 -9.46 -3.98
C ARG A 35 6.15 -8.34 -4.38
N TYR A 36 4.97 -8.26 -3.77
CA TYR A 36 4.01 -7.18 -4.03
C TYR A 36 4.49 -5.80 -3.56
N PHE A 37 5.52 -5.74 -2.71
CA PHE A 37 6.06 -4.49 -2.16
C PHE A 37 7.39 -4.09 -2.82
N PHE A 38 7.79 -4.75 -3.91
CA PHE A 38 8.87 -4.33 -4.78
C PHE A 38 8.31 -4.05 -6.18
N PRO A 39 8.93 -3.14 -6.97
CA PRO A 39 8.51 -2.88 -8.33
C PRO A 39 8.45 -4.17 -9.16
N ASN A 40 7.32 -4.42 -9.81
CA ASN A 40 7.15 -5.48 -10.78
C ASN A 40 7.76 -5.07 -12.15
N GLU A 41 7.52 -5.86 -13.19
CA GLU A 41 7.95 -5.60 -14.57
C GLU A 41 7.44 -4.26 -15.14
N ASP A 42 6.31 -3.76 -14.64
CA ASP A 42 5.71 -2.48 -15.04
C ASP A 42 6.18 -1.32 -14.16
N GLY A 43 7.10 -1.57 -13.20
CA GLY A 43 7.63 -0.58 -12.28
C GLY A 43 6.69 -0.21 -11.11
N VAL A 44 5.56 -0.90 -10.95
CA VAL A 44 4.56 -0.64 -9.90
C VAL A 44 4.66 -1.62 -8.74
N SER A 45 4.23 -1.20 -7.54
CA SER A 45 4.15 -2.04 -6.35
C SER A 45 3.15 -1.49 -5.33
N LEU A 46 2.77 -2.30 -4.35
CA LEU A 46 1.94 -1.90 -3.19
C LEU A 46 2.72 -1.11 -2.12
N ALA A 47 4.01 -0.85 -2.30
CA ALA A 47 4.81 -0.12 -1.30
C ALA A 47 4.29 1.30 -1.04
N PRO A 48 3.98 2.14 -2.06
CA PRO A 48 3.39 3.46 -1.81
C PRO A 48 2.04 3.39 -1.07
N THR A 49 1.22 2.38 -1.34
CA THR A 49 -0.05 2.14 -0.63
C THR A 49 0.16 1.79 0.84
N LEU A 50 1.14 0.94 1.15
CA LEU A 50 1.50 0.67 2.54
C LEU A 50 2.00 1.94 3.25
N LEU A 51 2.86 2.71 2.57
CA LEU A 51 3.44 3.92 3.11
C LEU A 51 2.39 5.00 3.38
N ILE A 52 1.39 5.17 2.50
CA ILE A 52 0.34 6.18 2.72
C ILE A 52 -0.59 5.78 3.87
N ILE A 53 -0.98 4.51 3.97
CA ILE A 53 -1.84 4.01 5.05
C ILE A 53 -1.17 4.21 6.42
N GLN A 54 0.15 3.99 6.48
CA GLN A 54 0.94 4.15 7.70
C GLN A 54 1.50 5.56 7.92
N ASP A 55 1.29 6.49 6.97
CA ASP A 55 1.74 7.86 7.14
C ASP A 55 1.01 8.51 8.31
N LYS A 56 1.71 9.37 9.04
CA LYS A 56 1.17 10.10 10.18
C LYS A 56 -0.16 10.79 9.87
N VAL A 57 -0.30 11.41 8.69
CA VAL A 57 -1.54 12.10 8.29
C VAL A 57 -2.74 11.16 8.31
N ASN A 58 -2.56 9.92 7.86
CA ASN A 58 -3.62 8.91 7.87
C ASN A 58 -3.78 8.29 9.26
N MET A 59 -2.68 7.96 9.94
CA MET A 59 -2.70 7.37 11.27
C MET A 59 -3.35 8.29 12.31
N ASP A 60 -3.21 9.60 12.18
CA ASP A 60 -3.83 10.58 13.08
C ASP A 60 -5.37 10.47 13.07
N SER A 61 -5.97 10.03 11.96
CA SER A 61 -7.42 9.81 11.82
C SER A 61 -7.97 8.82 12.87
N TRP A 62 -7.17 7.83 13.29
CA TRP A 62 -7.60 6.84 14.26
C TRP A 62 -7.85 7.42 15.65
N TYR A 63 -7.15 8.51 16.02
CA TYR A 63 -7.39 9.21 17.29
C TYR A 63 -8.74 9.93 17.32
N TYR A 64 -9.30 10.24 16.16
CA TYR A 64 -10.58 10.93 16.02
C TYR A 64 -11.75 9.99 15.74
N LEU A 65 -11.50 8.69 15.49
CA LEU A 65 -12.53 7.72 15.11
C LEU A 65 -13.73 7.71 16.06
N LYS A 66 -13.48 7.66 17.37
CA LYS A 66 -14.54 7.64 18.39
C LYS A 66 -15.42 8.89 18.31
N ASN A 67 -14.81 10.07 18.27
CA ASN A 67 -15.56 11.33 18.27
C ASN A 67 -16.26 11.55 16.92
N ALA A 68 -15.64 11.15 15.83
CA ALA A 68 -16.22 11.22 14.50
C ALA A 68 -17.47 10.34 14.39
N LEU A 69 -17.44 9.13 14.97
CA LEU A 69 -18.60 8.24 15.05
C LEU A 69 -19.76 8.87 15.83
N LEU A 70 -19.49 9.47 16.99
CA LEU A 70 -20.53 10.09 17.83
C LEU A 70 -21.17 11.32 17.17
N GLU A 71 -20.41 12.06 16.36
CA GLU A 71 -20.85 13.31 15.75
C GLU A 71 -21.30 13.14 14.29
N GLY A 72 -21.19 11.93 13.71
CA GLY A 72 -21.57 11.68 12.32
C GLY A 72 -20.64 12.35 11.29
N SER A 73 -19.32 12.37 11.55
CA SER A 73 -18.31 12.95 10.65
C SER A 73 -17.28 11.91 10.20
N VAL A 74 -16.44 12.27 9.23
CA VAL A 74 -15.33 11.43 8.76
C VAL A 74 -14.09 11.64 9.66
N PRO A 75 -13.48 10.58 10.21
CA PRO A 75 -12.34 10.71 11.12
C PRO A 75 -11.16 11.49 10.54
N HIS A 76 -10.82 11.22 9.28
CA HIS A 76 -9.75 11.93 8.58
C HIS A 76 -10.04 13.42 8.47
N THR A 77 -11.24 13.77 8.01
CA THR A 77 -11.68 15.17 7.89
C THR A 77 -11.60 15.90 9.22
N LYS A 78 -11.96 15.23 10.32
CA LYS A 78 -11.84 15.82 11.65
C LYS A 78 -10.38 16.01 12.09
N ALA A 79 -9.51 15.04 11.81
CA ALA A 79 -8.08 15.13 12.10
C ALA A 79 -7.38 16.23 11.28
N GLN A 80 -7.84 16.48 10.06
CA GLN A 80 -7.26 17.42 9.11
C GLN A 80 -8.01 18.76 9.06
N SER A 81 -8.55 19.21 10.18
CA SER A 81 -9.20 20.53 10.32
C SER A 81 -10.30 20.81 9.27
N GLY A 82 -11.10 19.79 8.94
CA GLY A 82 -12.21 19.89 7.99
C GLY A 82 -11.86 19.55 6.54
N MET A 83 -10.62 19.19 6.22
CA MET A 83 -10.21 18.83 4.86
C MET A 83 -10.46 17.36 4.54
N ASP A 84 -10.96 17.07 3.34
CA ASP A 84 -10.91 15.70 2.83
C ASP A 84 -9.46 15.26 2.52
N ALA A 85 -9.28 13.97 2.25
CA ALA A 85 -7.95 13.37 2.04
C ALA A 85 -7.22 13.95 0.83
N PHE A 86 -7.95 14.34 -0.23
CA PHE A 86 -7.35 14.91 -1.43
C PHE A 86 -6.83 16.33 -1.16
N ALA A 87 -7.66 17.18 -0.54
CA ALA A 87 -7.29 18.52 -0.14
C ALA A 87 -6.14 18.53 0.90
N ALA A 88 -6.15 17.59 1.85
CA ALA A 88 -5.07 17.44 2.82
C ALA A 88 -3.75 17.01 2.14
N ALA A 89 -3.79 16.05 1.21
CA ALA A 89 -2.60 15.63 0.48
C ALA A 89 -2.00 16.75 -0.38
N ALA A 90 -2.84 17.55 -1.05
CA ALA A 90 -2.39 18.63 -1.92
C ALA A 90 -1.60 19.74 -1.21
N LYS A 91 -1.71 19.87 0.13
CA LYS A 91 -0.98 20.89 0.91
C LYS A 91 0.49 20.56 1.14
N ASP A 92 0.88 19.29 1.02
CA ASP A 92 2.23 18.83 1.28
C ASP A 92 2.74 18.07 0.06
N ALA A 93 3.80 18.57 -0.58
CA ALA A 93 4.29 18.01 -1.84
C ALA A 93 4.72 16.54 -1.72
N ARG A 94 5.24 16.13 -0.55
CA ARG A 94 5.63 14.74 -0.28
C ARG A 94 4.39 13.85 -0.17
N MET A 95 3.36 14.31 0.55
CA MET A 95 2.08 13.60 0.67
C MET A 95 1.34 13.52 -0.66
N ASN A 96 1.27 14.63 -1.41
CA ASN A 96 0.67 14.64 -2.74
C ASN A 96 1.36 13.64 -3.67
N ASN A 97 2.70 13.62 -3.69
CA ASN A 97 3.44 12.65 -4.49
C ASN A 97 3.17 11.21 -4.03
N LEU A 98 3.17 10.94 -2.72
CA LEU A 98 2.89 9.60 -2.19
C LEU A 98 1.44 9.14 -2.47
N PHE A 99 0.49 10.06 -2.37
CA PHE A 99 -0.92 9.86 -2.74
C PHE A 99 -1.05 9.46 -4.19
N ASN A 100 -0.48 10.24 -5.10
CA ASN A 100 -0.55 9.95 -6.53
C ASN A 100 0.15 8.63 -6.90
N GLN A 101 1.32 8.33 -6.30
CA GLN A 101 1.99 7.05 -6.50
C GLN A 101 1.16 5.87 -5.98
N SER A 102 0.53 6.01 -4.82
CA SER A 102 -0.34 4.98 -4.26
C SER A 102 -1.56 4.72 -5.15
N MET A 103 -2.26 5.78 -5.57
CA MET A 103 -3.44 5.63 -6.44
C MET A 103 -3.06 5.03 -7.79
N HIS A 104 -2.00 5.53 -8.43
CA HIS A 104 -1.51 5.04 -9.72
C HIS A 104 -1.11 3.56 -9.66
N ASN A 105 -0.25 3.18 -8.70
CA ASN A 105 0.24 1.81 -8.60
C ASN A 105 -0.88 0.83 -8.30
N HIS A 106 -1.76 1.16 -7.35
CA HIS A 106 -2.85 0.26 -6.95
C HIS A 106 -3.84 0.05 -8.11
N THR A 107 -4.27 1.13 -8.78
CA THR A 107 -5.16 1.03 -9.96
C THR A 107 -4.49 0.27 -11.10
N GLY A 108 -3.21 0.50 -11.37
CA GLY A 108 -2.47 -0.21 -12.41
C GLY A 108 -2.42 -1.73 -12.17
N ILE A 109 -2.12 -2.15 -10.94
CA ILE A 109 -2.12 -3.57 -10.54
C ILE A 109 -3.50 -4.19 -10.73
N ILE A 110 -4.55 -3.56 -10.19
CA ILE A 110 -5.91 -4.11 -10.25
C ILE A 110 -6.45 -4.14 -11.69
N MET A 111 -6.19 -3.11 -12.49
CA MET A 111 -6.65 -3.08 -13.87
C MET A 111 -5.93 -4.10 -14.75
N LYS A 112 -4.65 -4.38 -14.51
CA LYS A 112 -3.93 -5.46 -15.19
C LYS A 112 -4.59 -6.81 -14.93
N GLU A 113 -4.83 -7.14 -13.66
CA GLU A 113 -5.52 -8.38 -13.26
C GLU A 113 -6.93 -8.46 -13.86
N ASN A 114 -7.70 -7.37 -13.82
CA ASN A 114 -9.03 -7.32 -14.42
C ASN A 114 -8.99 -7.63 -15.92
N LEU A 115 -8.05 -7.06 -16.68
CA LEU A 115 -7.92 -7.33 -18.12
C LEU A 115 -7.52 -8.78 -18.41
N GLU A 116 -6.83 -9.44 -17.49
CA GLU A 116 -6.44 -10.85 -17.64
C GLU A 116 -7.58 -11.84 -17.34
N ILE A 117 -8.44 -11.53 -16.37
CA ILE A 117 -9.47 -12.47 -15.90
C ILE A 117 -10.90 -12.14 -16.38
N TYR A 118 -11.17 -10.89 -16.73
CA TYR A 118 -12.52 -10.43 -17.07
C TYR A 118 -12.72 -10.35 -18.58
N MET A 119 -13.45 -11.32 -19.12
CA MET A 119 -13.77 -11.42 -20.54
C MET A 119 -14.89 -10.47 -21.00
N GLY A 120 -15.54 -9.73 -20.09
CA GLY A 120 -16.68 -8.88 -20.45
C GLY A 120 -16.31 -7.63 -21.26
N PHE A 121 -15.03 -7.36 -21.45
CA PHE A 121 -14.54 -6.35 -22.40
C PHE A 121 -14.50 -6.86 -23.85
N GLU A 122 -14.73 -8.15 -24.11
CA GLU A 122 -14.84 -8.69 -25.46
C GLU A 122 -16.24 -8.46 -26.03
N GLY A 123 -16.34 -7.65 -27.08
CA GLY A 123 -17.58 -7.45 -27.84
C GLY A 123 -18.30 -6.10 -27.69
N PRO A 124 -18.20 -5.35 -26.57
CA PRO A 124 -18.68 -3.99 -26.53
C PRO A 124 -17.94 -3.11 -27.55
N ASN A 125 -18.69 -2.34 -28.34
CA ASN A 125 -18.12 -1.39 -29.30
C ASN A 125 -17.85 -0.01 -28.68
N GLN A 126 -18.37 0.23 -27.48
CA GLN A 126 -18.24 1.48 -26.74
C GLN A 126 -18.05 1.16 -25.26
N LEU A 127 -17.04 1.79 -24.66
CA LEU A 127 -16.78 1.76 -23.23
C LEU A 127 -16.88 3.20 -22.72
N VAL A 128 -17.62 3.40 -21.64
CA VAL A 128 -17.74 4.70 -20.97
C VAL A 128 -17.12 4.58 -19.60
N ASP A 129 -15.97 5.23 -19.43
CA ASP A 129 -15.31 5.35 -18.13
C ASP A 129 -15.82 6.61 -17.41
N VAL A 130 -16.86 6.43 -16.61
CA VAL A 130 -17.49 7.53 -15.88
C VAL A 130 -16.61 7.93 -14.72
N ALA A 131 -16.08 9.15 -14.76
CA ALA A 131 -15.13 9.71 -13.78
C ALA A 131 -13.77 8.99 -13.74
N GLY A 132 -13.27 8.50 -14.89
CA GLY A 132 -11.95 7.86 -15.03
C GLY A 132 -10.72 8.78 -14.97
N GLY A 133 -10.86 9.93 -14.32
CA GLY A 133 -9.74 10.84 -14.07
C GLY A 133 -8.72 10.27 -13.09
#